data_AF-A0A7R7E358-F1
#
_entry.id   AF-A0A7R7E358-F1
#
_cell.length_a   1.000
_cell.length_b   1.000
_cell.length_c   1.000
_cell.angle_alpha   90.00
_cell.angle_beta   90.00
_cell.angle_gamma   90.00
#
_symmetry.space_group_name_H-M   'P 1'
#
loop_
_entity.id
_entity.type
_entity.pdbx_description
1 polymer ?
#
loop_
_entity_poly.entity_id
_entity_poly.type
_entity_poly.pdbx_seq_one_letter_code
_entity_poly.pdbx_strand_id
1 'polypeptide(L)'
;MAGGVPSTIQVLGDKGGVLAGTTDALAKYGRSGQLQEKFGLTPSIGQKIAAIITFAGGIEYYLERALWKLHGIDSNGSKPDTDGRPSSDLIGMLEQFAGSMASGDGRTLLEVWCAAARSGFVIRHNIAHGVPTKIGETLAYMRNPRWHGEVRKREFGDFWADEYTLDLVCEAMAALLRTIATLSGEVASPMDIATPVALQALRTARSVLGEFASQDYNPSFDKY
;
A
#
# COMPACT_ATOMS: atom_id res chain seq x y z
N MET A 1 -3.73 67.75 -23.52
CA MET A 1 -2.76 66.64 -23.29
C MET A 1 -3.31 65.75 -22.21
N ALA A 2 -3.33 64.43 -22.49
CA ALA A 2 -3.59 63.30 -21.58
C ALA A 2 -4.94 63.29 -20.83
N GLY A 3 -5.77 62.26 -20.86
CA GLY A 3 -5.63 60.89 -21.34
C GLY A 3 -6.69 60.10 -20.58
N GLY A 4 -7.81 59.81 -21.23
CA GLY A 4 -8.88 58.99 -20.66
C GLY A 4 -8.43 57.54 -20.53
N VAL A 5 -8.57 56.97 -19.34
CA VAL A 5 -8.39 55.54 -19.10
C VAL A 5 -9.74 54.87 -19.35
N PRO A 6 -9.88 53.93 -20.31
CA PRO A 6 -11.07 53.10 -20.39
C PRO A 6 -10.97 52.01 -19.33
N SER A 7 -11.87 52.03 -18.34
CA SER A 7 -12.14 50.85 -17.52
C SER A 7 -13.05 49.91 -18.31
N THR A 8 -12.49 48.84 -18.85
CA THR A 8 -13.27 47.68 -19.27
C THR A 8 -12.42 46.45 -19.06
N ILE A 9 -12.46 45.91 -17.83
CA ILE A 9 -12.09 44.51 -17.62
C ILE A 9 -13.20 43.70 -18.27
N GLN A 10 -12.90 43.12 -19.44
CA GLN A 10 -13.68 42.02 -19.98
C GLN A 10 -13.71 40.91 -18.93
N VAL A 11 -14.89 40.72 -18.33
CA VAL A 11 -15.19 39.54 -17.52
C VAL A 11 -15.06 38.33 -18.44
N LEU A 12 -14.06 37.50 -18.14
CA LEU A 12 -13.85 36.20 -18.76
C LEU A 12 -15.16 35.42 -18.81
N GLY A 13 -15.61 35.14 -20.03
CA GLY A 13 -16.82 34.37 -20.31
C GLY A 13 -16.78 32.96 -19.74
N ASP A 14 -17.92 32.57 -19.19
CA ASP A 14 -18.62 31.30 -19.39
C ASP A 14 -17.76 30.01 -19.53
N LYS A 15 -16.96 29.69 -18.51
CA LYS A 15 -16.43 28.32 -18.31
C LYS A 15 -17.40 27.41 -17.54
N GLY A 16 -18.56 27.92 -17.11
CA GLY A 16 -19.55 27.18 -16.33
C GLY A 16 -20.37 26.20 -17.17
N GLY A 17 -20.77 26.59 -18.40
CA GLY A 17 -21.58 25.74 -19.27
C GLY A 17 -20.85 24.51 -19.81
N VAL A 18 -19.55 24.62 -20.12
CA VAL A 18 -18.74 23.51 -20.66
C VAL A 18 -18.49 22.43 -19.60
N LEU A 19 -18.19 22.82 -18.36
CA LEU A 19 -18.00 21.86 -17.27
C LEU A 19 -19.31 21.14 -16.93
N ALA A 20 -20.44 21.84 -16.92
CA ALA A 20 -21.75 21.24 -16.63
C ALA A 20 -22.22 20.23 -17.70
N GLY A 21 -21.98 20.51 -18.99
CA GLY A 21 -22.29 19.56 -20.07
C GLY A 21 -21.34 18.35 -20.13
N THR A 22 -20.06 18.56 -19.79
CA THR A 22 -19.04 17.50 -19.81
C THR A 22 -19.17 16.55 -18.61
N THR A 23 -19.56 17.07 -17.43
CA THR A 23 -19.84 16.23 -16.25
C THR A 23 -21.07 15.35 -16.44
N ASP A 24 -22.08 15.80 -17.19
CA ASP A 24 -23.28 15.01 -17.47
C ASP A 24 -22.99 13.81 -18.38
N ALA A 25 -22.22 13.99 -19.46
CA ALA A 25 -21.78 12.89 -20.31
C ALA A 25 -20.88 11.89 -19.55
N LEU A 26 -19.95 12.39 -18.73
CA LEU A 26 -19.07 11.57 -17.90
C LEU A 26 -19.86 10.74 -16.88
N ALA A 27 -20.82 11.33 -16.19
CA ALA A 27 -21.67 10.63 -15.23
C ALA A 27 -22.54 9.57 -15.90
N LYS A 28 -23.15 9.91 -17.05
CA LYS A 28 -23.99 9.00 -17.84
C LYS A 28 -23.23 7.80 -18.39
N TYR A 29 -22.01 8.00 -18.88
CA TYR A 29 -21.20 6.92 -19.41
C TYR A 29 -20.50 6.12 -18.29
N GLY A 30 -19.77 6.82 -17.41
CA GLY A 30 -18.90 6.21 -16.42
C GLY A 30 -19.64 5.44 -15.33
N ARG A 31 -20.81 5.93 -14.89
CA ARG A 31 -21.71 5.25 -13.92
C ARG A 31 -20.94 4.56 -12.78
N SER A 32 -20.02 5.30 -12.16
CA SER A 32 -19.03 4.74 -11.22
C SER A 32 -19.67 3.94 -10.09
N GLY A 33 -20.80 4.40 -9.54
CA GLY A 33 -21.55 3.66 -8.52
C GLY A 33 -21.98 2.26 -8.97
N GLN A 34 -22.46 2.12 -10.22
CA GLN A 34 -22.85 0.81 -10.78
C GLN A 34 -21.63 -0.11 -10.97
N LEU A 35 -20.47 0.43 -11.35
CA LEU A 35 -19.25 -0.36 -11.47
C LEU A 35 -18.73 -0.80 -10.10
N GLN A 36 -18.74 0.09 -9.11
CA GLN A 36 -18.34 -0.23 -7.73
C GLN A 36 -19.22 -1.34 -7.14
N GLU A 37 -20.54 -1.23 -7.28
CA GLU A 37 -21.49 -2.25 -6.84
C GLU A 37 -21.25 -3.61 -7.51
N LYS A 38 -21.00 -3.62 -8.83
CA LYS A 38 -20.68 -4.84 -9.57
C LYS A 38 -19.42 -5.54 -9.08
N PHE A 39 -18.45 -4.79 -8.57
CA PHE A 39 -17.24 -5.35 -7.97
C PHE A 39 -17.41 -5.73 -6.50
N GLY A 40 -18.53 -5.39 -5.85
CA GLY A 40 -18.67 -5.53 -4.39
C GLY A 40 -17.87 -4.47 -3.62
N LEU A 41 -17.46 -3.38 -4.27
CA LEU A 41 -16.70 -2.30 -3.66
C LEU A 41 -17.64 -1.33 -2.92
N THR A 42 -17.97 -1.67 -1.68
CA THR A 42 -18.75 -0.81 -0.78
C THR A 42 -17.90 0.35 -0.24
N PRO A 43 -18.50 1.44 0.29
CA PRO A 43 -17.73 2.51 0.92
C PRO A 43 -16.82 2.03 2.06
N SER A 44 -17.28 1.10 2.90
CA SER A 44 -16.47 0.51 3.98
C SER A 44 -15.25 -0.23 3.43
N ILE A 45 -15.47 -1.14 2.47
CA ILE A 45 -14.41 -1.90 1.80
C ILE A 45 -13.42 -0.96 1.11
N GLY A 46 -13.91 0.04 0.38
CA GLY A 46 -13.09 1.02 -0.32
C GLY A 46 -12.22 1.86 0.62
N GLN A 47 -12.75 2.26 1.78
CA GLN A 47 -11.98 2.97 2.80
C GLN A 47 -10.83 2.11 3.34
N LYS A 48 -11.07 0.83 3.62
CA LYS A 48 -10.03 -0.08 4.15
C LYS A 48 -8.95 -0.37 3.10
N ILE A 49 -9.34 -0.58 1.85
CA ILE A 49 -8.40 -0.71 0.72
C ILE A 49 -7.54 0.55 0.59
N ALA A 50 -8.16 1.73 0.64
CA ALA A 50 -7.43 3.00 0.59
C ALA A 50 -6.47 3.14 1.78
N ALA A 51 -6.86 2.70 2.98
CA ALA A 51 -6.00 2.70 4.15
C ALA A 51 -4.77 1.80 3.95
N ILE A 52 -4.95 0.56 3.45
CA ILE A 52 -3.83 -0.36 3.17
C ILE A 52 -2.83 0.23 2.17
N ILE A 53 -3.33 0.81 1.07
CA ILE A 53 -2.46 1.46 0.08
C ILE A 53 -1.72 2.67 0.68
N THR A 54 -2.41 3.47 1.48
CA THR A 54 -1.82 4.63 2.16
C THR A 54 -0.76 4.21 3.17
N PHE A 55 -1.03 3.17 3.97
CA PHE A 55 -0.09 2.65 4.95
C PHE A 55 1.14 2.04 4.28
N ALA A 56 0.98 1.32 3.17
CA ALA A 56 2.10 0.81 2.40
C ALA A 56 3.02 1.94 1.88
N GLY A 57 2.45 3.00 1.32
CA GLY A 57 3.24 4.17 0.89
C GLY A 57 3.95 4.86 2.05
N GLY A 58 3.29 4.96 3.20
CA GLY A 58 3.93 5.44 4.44
C GLY A 58 5.08 4.54 4.91
N ILE A 59 4.89 3.22 4.86
CA ILE A 59 5.92 2.24 5.22
C ILE A 59 7.14 2.41 4.32
N GLU A 60 6.98 2.52 3.00
CA GLU A 60 8.10 2.74 2.07
C GLU A 60 8.87 4.01 2.44
N TYR A 61 8.15 5.12 2.65
CA TYR A 61 8.73 6.42 2.99
C TYR A 61 9.53 6.40 4.31
N TYR A 62 8.99 5.76 5.35
CA TYR A 62 9.63 5.72 6.67
C TYR A 62 10.70 4.63 6.76
N LEU A 63 10.57 3.52 6.02
CA LEU A 63 11.58 2.47 5.94
C LEU A 63 12.88 3.03 5.37
N GLU A 64 12.81 3.80 4.31
CA GLU A 64 13.98 4.45 3.72
C GLU A 64 14.72 5.32 4.75
N ARG A 65 13.99 6.15 5.51
CA ARG A 65 14.57 7.00 6.56
C ARG A 65 15.14 6.21 7.74
N ALA A 66 14.43 5.16 8.15
CA ALA A 66 14.93 4.26 9.18
C ALA A 66 16.26 3.61 8.75
N LEU A 67 16.38 3.19 7.49
CA LEU A 67 17.63 2.66 6.94
C LEU A 67 18.74 3.72 6.97
N TRP A 68 18.48 4.96 6.55
CA TRP A 68 19.50 6.02 6.63
C TRP A 68 20.01 6.19 8.04
N LYS A 69 19.11 6.24 9.01
CA LYS A 69 19.47 6.35 10.41
C LYS A 69 20.30 5.17 10.91
N LEU A 70 19.82 3.95 10.66
CA LEU A 70 20.45 2.71 11.15
C LEU A 70 21.82 2.47 10.52
N HIS A 71 22.02 2.91 9.27
CA HIS A 71 23.30 2.83 8.57
C HIS A 71 24.19 4.07 8.75
N GLY A 72 23.72 5.11 9.45
CA GLY A 72 24.46 6.36 9.60
C GLY A 72 24.68 7.13 8.29
N ILE A 73 23.75 7.01 7.33
CA ILE A 73 23.81 7.67 6.03
C ILE A 73 23.35 9.13 6.19
N ASP A 74 24.23 10.08 5.83
CA ASP A 74 23.87 11.49 5.67
C ASP A 74 23.39 11.74 4.24
N SER A 75 22.07 11.90 4.05
CA SER A 75 21.46 12.17 2.75
C SER A 75 21.43 13.66 2.39
N ASN A 76 22.02 14.56 3.20
CA ASN A 76 22.05 15.98 2.90
C ASN A 76 22.85 16.27 1.63
N GLY A 77 22.14 16.73 0.59
CA GLY A 77 22.75 17.16 -0.68
C GLY A 77 23.30 16.03 -1.55
N SER A 78 23.12 14.77 -1.17
CA SER A 78 23.55 13.61 -1.94
C SER A 78 22.39 12.64 -2.18
N LYS A 79 22.39 11.98 -3.34
CA LYS A 79 21.39 10.97 -3.66
C LYS A 79 21.70 9.72 -2.83
N PRO A 80 20.82 9.30 -1.91
CA PRO A 80 21.06 8.12 -1.10
C PRO A 80 20.98 6.85 -1.96
N ASP A 81 21.68 5.81 -1.55
CA ASP A 81 21.71 4.53 -2.26
C ASP A 81 20.35 3.82 -2.25
N THR A 82 19.43 4.23 -1.37
CA THR A 82 18.04 3.77 -1.28
C THR A 82 17.11 4.38 -2.33
N ASP A 83 17.49 5.49 -2.97
CA ASP A 83 16.58 6.23 -3.86
C ASP A 83 16.12 5.38 -5.05
N GLY A 84 14.80 5.32 -5.25
CA GLY A 84 14.17 4.55 -6.32
C GLY A 84 14.26 3.03 -6.16
N ARG A 85 14.75 2.52 -5.02
CA ARG A 85 14.72 1.07 -4.76
C ARG A 85 13.29 0.58 -4.54
N PRO A 86 12.95 -0.61 -5.05
CA PRO A 86 11.67 -1.23 -4.72
C PRO A 86 11.62 -1.59 -3.23
N SER A 87 10.43 -1.63 -2.65
CA SER A 87 10.21 -2.02 -1.25
C SER A 87 10.83 -3.36 -0.87
N SER A 88 10.89 -4.31 -1.82
CA SER A 88 11.57 -5.60 -1.61
C SER A 88 13.05 -5.46 -1.27
N ASP A 89 13.72 -4.47 -1.85
CA ASP A 89 15.15 -4.25 -1.66
C ASP A 89 15.38 -3.49 -0.35
N LEU A 90 14.54 -2.50 -0.04
CA LEU A 90 14.58 -1.79 1.24
C LEU A 90 14.33 -2.75 2.42
N ILE A 91 13.35 -3.66 2.31
CA ILE A 91 13.13 -4.70 3.33
C ILE A 91 14.36 -5.60 3.42
N GLY A 92 14.98 -5.95 2.29
CA GLY A 92 16.21 -6.74 2.25
C GLY A 92 17.40 -6.08 2.93
N MET A 93 17.56 -4.76 2.79
CA MET A 93 18.57 -3.99 3.50
C MET A 93 18.34 -4.03 5.02
N LEU A 94 17.07 -3.93 5.46
CA LEU A 94 16.74 -4.01 6.88
C LEU A 94 16.95 -5.43 7.45
N GLU A 95 16.67 -6.47 6.66
CA GLU A 95 16.97 -7.87 7.00
C GLU A 95 18.48 -8.07 7.20
N GLN A 96 19.31 -7.53 6.30
CA GLN A 96 20.76 -7.58 6.41
C GLN A 96 21.26 -6.84 7.66
N PHE A 97 20.73 -5.65 7.93
CA PHE A 97 21.04 -4.90 9.14
C PHE A 97 20.68 -5.72 10.40
N ALA A 98 19.47 -6.27 10.47
CA ALA A 98 19.03 -7.11 11.58
C ALA A 98 19.92 -8.35 11.78
N GLY A 99 20.36 -8.99 10.68
CA GLY A 99 21.26 -10.14 10.72
C GLY A 99 22.65 -9.82 11.28
N SER A 100 23.09 -8.57 11.20
CA SER A 100 24.35 -8.10 11.78
C SER A 100 24.27 -7.77 13.28
N MET A 101 23.06 -7.66 13.82
CA MET A 101 22.84 -7.36 15.24
C MET A 101 23.09 -8.59 16.12
N ALA A 102 23.55 -8.34 17.35
CA ALA A 102 23.54 -9.35 18.40
C ALA A 102 22.12 -9.85 18.66
N SER A 103 22.00 -11.12 19.07
CA SER A 103 20.71 -11.70 19.46
C SER A 103 20.07 -10.90 20.59
N GLY A 104 18.78 -10.59 20.43
CA GLY A 104 18.01 -9.81 21.39
C GLY A 104 16.68 -9.35 20.83
N ASP A 105 15.90 -8.64 21.64
CA ASP A 105 14.56 -8.19 21.29
C ASP A 105 14.55 -7.18 20.14
N GLY A 106 15.55 -6.28 20.07
CA GLY A 106 15.70 -5.35 18.94
C GLY A 106 15.90 -6.08 17.61
N ARG A 107 16.73 -7.12 17.58
CA ARG A 107 16.91 -7.96 16.38
C ARG A 107 15.62 -8.71 16.04
N THR A 108 15.00 -9.32 17.04
CA THR A 108 13.73 -10.06 16.88
C THR A 108 12.63 -9.16 16.32
N LEU A 109 12.53 -7.92 16.80
CA LEU A 109 11.59 -6.93 16.32
C LEU A 109 11.77 -6.67 14.81
N LEU A 110 13.01 -6.44 14.36
CA LEU A 110 13.29 -6.20 12.94
C LEU A 110 13.06 -7.43 12.07
N GLU A 111 13.49 -8.62 12.51
CA GLU A 111 13.28 -9.87 11.76
C GLU A 111 11.78 -10.18 11.57
N VAL A 112 10.99 -10.04 12.64
CA VAL A 112 9.53 -10.26 12.58
C VAL A 112 8.86 -9.19 11.74
N TRP A 113 9.27 -7.92 11.87
CA TRP A 113 8.76 -6.81 11.05
C TRP A 113 9.03 -7.07 9.56
N CYS A 114 10.25 -7.48 9.19
CA CYS A 114 10.61 -7.74 7.80
C CYS A 114 9.77 -8.89 7.23
N ALA A 115 9.64 -10.00 7.96
CA ALA A 115 8.81 -11.12 7.54
C ALA A 115 7.34 -10.72 7.34
N ALA A 116 6.78 -9.93 8.24
CA ALA A 116 5.42 -9.41 8.11
C ALA A 116 5.28 -8.42 6.93
N ALA A 117 6.25 -7.53 6.74
CA ALA A 117 6.27 -6.57 5.64
C ALA A 117 6.31 -7.27 4.28
N ARG A 118 7.11 -8.33 4.11
CA ARG A 118 7.12 -9.14 2.88
C ARG A 118 5.71 -9.57 2.48
N SER A 119 4.96 -10.16 3.42
CA SER A 119 3.58 -10.60 3.19
C SER A 119 2.61 -9.43 2.97
N GLY A 120 2.72 -8.35 3.76
CA GLY A 120 1.91 -7.15 3.59
C GLY A 120 2.07 -6.50 2.22
N PHE A 121 3.30 -6.46 1.69
CA PHE A 121 3.55 -5.97 0.34
C PHE A 121 3.02 -6.93 -0.74
N VAL A 122 2.96 -8.25 -0.52
CA VAL A 122 2.26 -9.16 -1.44
C VAL A 122 0.79 -8.76 -1.55
N ILE A 123 0.10 -8.57 -0.42
CA ILE A 123 -1.30 -8.13 -0.38
C ILE A 123 -1.47 -6.79 -1.10
N ARG A 124 -0.63 -5.78 -0.79
CA ARG A 124 -0.65 -4.49 -1.48
C ARG A 124 -0.44 -4.63 -2.99
N HIS A 125 0.45 -5.51 -3.44
CA HIS A 125 0.64 -5.74 -4.88
C HIS A 125 -0.58 -6.38 -5.52
N ASN A 126 -1.26 -7.30 -4.82
CA ASN A 126 -2.50 -7.90 -5.31
C ASN A 126 -3.59 -6.82 -5.44
N ILE A 127 -3.78 -5.96 -4.44
CA ILE A 127 -4.75 -4.85 -4.51
C ILE A 127 -4.40 -3.85 -5.63
N ALA A 128 -3.15 -3.41 -5.71
CA ALA A 128 -2.76 -2.31 -6.60
C ALA A 128 -2.56 -2.71 -8.06
N HIS A 129 -2.26 -3.99 -8.32
CA HIS A 129 -1.96 -4.49 -9.67
C HIS A 129 -2.84 -5.66 -10.10
N GLY A 130 -3.73 -6.13 -9.22
CA GLY A 130 -4.70 -7.16 -9.53
C GLY A 130 -5.93 -6.60 -10.22
N VAL A 131 -6.58 -7.46 -10.98
CA VAL A 131 -7.88 -7.18 -11.59
C VAL A 131 -8.95 -7.37 -10.51
N PRO A 132 -9.79 -6.36 -10.22
CA PRO A 132 -10.90 -6.51 -9.28
C PRO A 132 -11.96 -7.42 -9.90
N THR A 133 -12.41 -8.41 -9.14
CA THR A 133 -13.45 -9.37 -9.54
C THR A 133 -14.38 -9.60 -8.34
N LYS A 134 -15.69 -9.64 -8.57
CA LYS A 134 -16.64 -10.10 -7.55
C LYS A 134 -16.82 -11.61 -7.67
N ILE A 135 -16.54 -12.36 -6.61
CA ILE A 135 -16.75 -13.81 -6.53
C ILE A 135 -17.75 -14.09 -5.42
N GLY A 136 -18.94 -14.58 -5.77
CA GLY A 136 -20.08 -14.57 -4.85
C GLY A 136 -20.39 -13.14 -4.43
N GLU A 137 -20.32 -12.86 -3.13
CA GLU A 137 -20.49 -11.50 -2.59
C GLU A 137 -19.16 -10.80 -2.24
N THR A 138 -18.03 -11.47 -2.46
CA THR A 138 -16.72 -10.97 -2.02
C THR A 138 -15.96 -10.30 -3.16
N LEU A 139 -15.41 -9.12 -2.90
CA LEU A 139 -14.43 -8.49 -3.78
C LEU A 139 -13.09 -9.24 -3.67
N ALA A 140 -12.52 -9.63 -4.80
CA ALA A 140 -11.19 -10.22 -4.88
C ALA A 140 -10.32 -9.46 -5.87
N TYR A 141 -9.01 -9.44 -5.64
CA TYR A 141 -8.03 -8.87 -6.54
C TYR A 141 -7.11 -9.98 -7.06
N MET A 142 -7.05 -10.16 -8.38
CA MET A 142 -6.24 -11.22 -9.01
C MET A 142 -5.12 -10.62 -9.85
N ARG A 143 -3.88 -10.81 -9.41
CA ARG A 143 -2.67 -10.39 -10.11
C ARG A 143 -2.17 -11.52 -11.00
N ASN A 144 -1.86 -11.20 -12.26
CA ASN A 144 -1.39 -12.15 -13.28
C ASN A 144 -2.30 -13.40 -13.47
N PRO A 145 -3.64 -13.25 -13.60
CA PRO A 145 -4.50 -14.39 -13.88
C PRO A 145 -4.12 -15.07 -15.20
N ARG A 146 -4.44 -16.37 -15.30
CA ARG A 146 -4.14 -17.23 -16.46
C ARG A 146 -5.43 -17.83 -17.04
N TRP A 147 -6.32 -16.96 -17.50
CA TRP A 147 -7.68 -17.34 -17.84
C TRP A 147 -7.76 -18.27 -19.06
N HIS A 148 -6.91 -18.08 -20.07
CA HIS A 148 -6.95 -18.79 -21.35
C HIS A 148 -5.75 -19.74 -21.53
N GLY A 149 -5.19 -20.25 -20.42
CA GLY A 149 -4.02 -21.13 -20.45
C GLY A 149 -2.71 -20.40 -20.73
N GLU A 150 -2.69 -19.06 -20.68
CA GLU A 150 -1.47 -18.31 -20.93
C GLU A 150 -0.42 -18.53 -19.83
N VAL A 151 0.85 -18.64 -20.24
CA VAL A 151 1.99 -18.70 -19.31
C VAL A 151 2.49 -17.27 -19.07
N ARG A 152 2.38 -16.81 -17.83
CA ARG A 152 2.84 -15.47 -17.41
C ARG A 152 4.24 -15.52 -16.83
N LYS A 153 5.06 -14.50 -17.11
CA LYS A 153 6.41 -14.34 -16.53
C LYS A 153 6.38 -14.21 -15.00
N ARG A 154 5.38 -13.51 -14.47
CA ARG A 154 5.20 -13.31 -13.02
C ARG A 154 4.21 -14.32 -12.47
N GLU A 155 4.40 -14.66 -11.20
CA GLU A 155 3.51 -15.55 -10.46
C GLU A 155 2.13 -14.94 -10.29
N PHE A 156 1.13 -15.84 -10.26
CA PHE A 156 -0.22 -15.48 -9.87
C PHE A 156 -0.22 -14.91 -8.44
N GLY A 157 -1.27 -14.19 -8.07
CA GLY A 157 -1.52 -13.86 -6.68
C GLY A 157 -2.93 -13.34 -6.54
N ASP A 158 -3.59 -13.69 -5.45
CA ASP A 158 -4.93 -13.21 -5.15
C ASP A 158 -5.02 -12.62 -3.75
N PHE A 159 -6.04 -11.80 -3.55
CA PHE A 159 -6.41 -11.28 -2.25
C PHE A 159 -7.92 -11.13 -2.17
N TRP A 160 -8.52 -11.78 -1.17
CA TRP A 160 -9.95 -11.74 -0.91
C TRP A 160 -10.23 -10.62 0.09
N ALA A 161 -10.92 -9.59 -0.37
CA ALA A 161 -11.12 -8.33 0.33
C ALA A 161 -12.53 -8.29 0.98
N ASP A 162 -12.86 -9.30 1.79
CA ASP A 162 -14.02 -9.21 2.68
C ASP A 162 -13.72 -8.27 3.86
N GLU A 163 -14.77 -7.81 4.53
CA GLU A 163 -14.67 -6.76 5.54
C GLU A 163 -13.81 -7.17 6.75
N TYR A 164 -13.94 -8.42 7.21
CA TYR A 164 -13.19 -8.93 8.35
C TYR A 164 -11.71 -9.07 8.03
N THR A 165 -11.39 -9.66 6.87
CA THR A 165 -10.02 -9.76 6.37
C THR A 165 -9.38 -8.37 6.26
N LEU A 166 -10.09 -7.40 5.71
CA LEU A 166 -9.61 -6.03 5.57
C LEU A 166 -9.35 -5.34 6.91
N ASP A 167 -10.18 -5.56 7.93
CA ASP A 167 -9.94 -5.03 9.28
C ASP A 167 -8.64 -5.57 9.87
N LEU A 168 -8.43 -6.88 9.81
CA LEU A 168 -7.20 -7.51 10.31
C LEU A 168 -5.96 -7.01 9.56
N VAL A 169 -6.03 -6.93 8.23
CA VAL A 169 -4.91 -6.44 7.40
C VAL A 169 -4.63 -4.97 7.67
N CYS A 170 -5.65 -4.13 7.89
CA CYS A 170 -5.46 -2.72 8.24
C CYS A 170 -4.71 -2.56 9.56
N GLU A 171 -5.11 -3.29 10.62
CA GLU A 171 -4.42 -3.26 11.91
C GLU A 171 -2.97 -3.77 11.81
N ALA A 172 -2.76 -4.85 11.07
CA ALA A 172 -1.42 -5.38 10.84
C ALA A 172 -0.52 -4.39 10.08
N MET A 173 -1.02 -3.77 9.01
CA MET A 173 -0.28 -2.75 8.25
C MET A 173 -0.03 -1.49 9.08
N ALA A 174 -0.99 -1.08 9.93
CA ALA A 174 -0.82 0.04 10.85
C ALA A 174 0.26 -0.24 11.91
N ALA A 175 0.34 -1.47 12.42
CA ALA A 175 1.43 -1.89 13.31
C ALA A 175 2.80 -1.76 12.63
N LEU A 176 2.92 -2.25 11.38
CA LEU A 176 4.15 -2.11 10.60
C LEU A 176 4.53 -0.64 10.39
N LEU A 177 3.57 0.19 9.97
CA LEU A 177 3.77 1.63 9.78
C LEU A 177 4.23 2.32 11.05
N ARG A 178 3.56 2.06 12.18
CA ARG A 178 3.90 2.67 13.47
C ARG A 178 5.31 2.28 13.91
N THR A 179 5.68 1.01 13.80
CA THR A 179 7.03 0.54 14.14
C THR A 179 8.08 1.27 13.31
N ILE A 180 7.94 1.30 11.98
CA ILE A 180 8.98 1.85 11.12
C ILE A 180 9.04 3.38 11.17
N ALA A 181 7.89 4.05 11.33
CA ALA A 181 7.84 5.49 11.57
C ALA A 181 8.56 5.84 12.89
N THR A 182 8.37 5.05 13.94
CA THR A 182 9.04 5.26 15.23
C THR A 182 10.56 5.07 15.09
N LEU A 183 11.01 4.03 14.37
CA LEU A 183 12.44 3.81 14.07
C LEU A 183 13.06 4.95 13.28
N SER A 184 12.31 5.53 12.34
CA SER A 184 12.77 6.67 11.53
C SER A 184 12.87 7.98 12.33
N GLY A 185 12.21 8.07 13.49
CA GLY A 185 12.16 9.24 14.35
C GLY A 185 13.39 9.38 15.24
N GLU A 186 13.22 9.83 16.49
CA GLU A 186 14.33 10.15 17.40
C GLU A 186 14.92 8.94 18.14
N VAL A 187 14.34 7.74 17.98
CA VAL A 187 14.75 6.51 18.69
C VAL A 187 16.21 6.11 18.43
N ALA A 188 17.03 5.96 19.46
CA ALA A 188 18.46 5.67 19.29
C ALA A 188 18.74 4.25 18.78
N SER A 189 17.91 3.27 19.17
CA SER A 189 18.11 1.86 18.84
C SER A 189 16.80 1.11 18.63
N PRO A 190 16.76 0.07 17.77
CA PRO A 190 15.61 -0.84 17.69
C PRO A 190 15.20 -1.45 19.03
N MET A 191 16.14 -1.58 19.97
CA MET A 191 15.85 -2.09 21.31
C MET A 191 14.89 -1.19 22.10
N ASP A 192 14.94 0.13 21.89
CA ASP A 192 14.15 1.10 22.66
C ASP A 192 12.64 0.97 22.38
N ILE A 193 12.29 0.37 21.24
CA ILE A 193 10.90 0.15 20.83
C ILE A 193 10.47 -1.32 20.89
N ALA A 194 11.39 -2.22 21.22
CA ALA A 194 11.15 -3.66 21.31
C ALA A 194 10.42 -4.06 22.61
N THR A 195 9.34 -3.35 22.91
CA THR A 195 8.47 -3.63 24.06
C THR A 195 7.71 -4.94 23.85
N PRO A 196 7.27 -5.63 24.94
CA PRO A 196 6.47 -6.85 24.82
C PRO A 196 5.21 -6.67 23.96
N VAL A 197 4.55 -5.51 24.06
CA VAL A 197 3.36 -5.18 23.26
C VAL A 197 3.71 -5.04 21.78
N ALA A 198 4.80 -4.34 21.44
CA ALA A 198 5.23 -4.17 20.05
C ALA A 198 5.61 -5.52 19.42
N LEU A 199 6.38 -6.34 20.14
CA LEU A 199 6.76 -7.68 19.67
C LEU A 199 5.53 -8.57 19.46
N GLN A 200 4.56 -8.54 20.38
CA GLN A 200 3.33 -9.30 20.23
C GLN A 200 2.51 -8.81 19.02
N ALA A 201 2.35 -7.49 18.86
CA ALA A 201 1.66 -6.91 17.71
C ALA A 201 2.30 -7.32 16.38
N LEU A 202 3.63 -7.29 16.28
CA LEU A 202 4.34 -7.68 15.06
C LEU A 202 4.25 -9.18 14.78
N ARG A 203 4.25 -10.03 15.82
CA ARG A 203 4.02 -11.49 15.65
C ARG A 203 2.60 -11.75 15.14
N THR A 204 1.60 -11.08 15.69
CA THR A 204 0.22 -11.16 15.21
C THR A 204 0.12 -10.65 13.77
N ALA A 205 0.73 -9.50 13.45
CA ALA A 205 0.76 -8.96 12.10
C ALA A 205 1.42 -9.93 11.10
N ARG A 206 2.53 -10.57 11.49
CA ARG A 206 3.17 -11.61 10.68
C ARG A 206 2.23 -12.78 10.40
N SER A 207 1.49 -13.24 11.41
CA SER A 207 0.53 -14.33 11.25
C SER A 207 -0.59 -13.94 10.30
N VAL A 208 -1.26 -12.83 10.56
CA VAL A 208 -2.38 -12.29 9.76
C VAL A 208 -1.95 -12.06 8.31
N LEU A 209 -0.87 -11.31 8.09
CA LEU A 209 -0.43 -10.98 6.73
C LEU A 209 0.08 -12.22 6.02
N GLY A 210 0.73 -13.15 6.73
CA GLY A 210 1.19 -14.42 6.16
C GLY A 210 0.04 -15.31 5.67
N GLU A 211 -1.04 -15.39 6.45
CA GLU A 211 -2.26 -16.11 6.08
C GLU A 211 -2.89 -15.52 4.80
N PHE A 212 -3.07 -14.20 4.75
CA PHE A 212 -3.75 -13.56 3.61
C PHE A 212 -2.84 -13.27 2.40
N ALA A 213 -1.56 -13.61 2.49
CA ALA A 213 -0.62 -13.53 1.36
C ALA A 213 -0.39 -14.88 0.67
N SER A 214 -0.89 -15.99 1.21
CA SER A 214 -0.77 -17.31 0.57
C SER A 214 -1.60 -17.37 -0.71
N GLN A 215 -1.05 -18.01 -1.75
CA GLN A 215 -1.58 -17.98 -3.12
C GLN A 215 -2.18 -19.35 -3.50
N ASP A 216 -3.12 -19.83 -2.69
CA ASP A 216 -3.49 -21.24 -2.72
C ASP A 216 -4.45 -21.62 -3.88
N TYR A 217 -4.93 -20.65 -4.67
CA TYR A 217 -5.88 -20.93 -5.75
C TYR A 217 -5.73 -20.04 -7.00
N ASN A 218 -5.18 -20.61 -8.08
CA ASN A 218 -5.21 -19.98 -9.42
C ASN A 218 -6.46 -20.46 -10.20
N PRO A 219 -7.46 -19.61 -10.45
CA PRO A 219 -8.65 -20.00 -11.20
C PRO A 219 -8.34 -20.21 -12.69
N SER A 220 -8.82 -21.34 -13.23
CA SER A 220 -8.94 -21.61 -14.66
C SER A 220 -10.42 -21.67 -15.03
N PHE A 221 -10.78 -21.28 -16.26
CA PHE A 221 -12.18 -21.32 -16.72
C PHE A 221 -12.79 -22.71 -16.64
N ASP A 222 -12.00 -23.78 -16.65
CA ASP A 222 -12.48 -25.17 -16.56
C ASP A 222 -13.23 -25.50 -15.25
N LYS A 223 -13.30 -24.56 -14.30
CA LYS A 223 -13.98 -24.70 -12.99
C LYS A 223 -15.17 -23.76 -12.78
N TYR A 224 -15.58 -22.97 -13.78
CA TYR A 224 -16.77 -22.07 -13.74
C TYR A 224 -17.63 -22.25 -14.98
#